data_AF-A0A6N8XGC5-F1
#
_entry.id   AF-A0A6N8XGC5-F1
#
_cell.length_a   1.000
_cell.length_b   1.000
_cell.length_c   1.000
_cell.angle_alpha   90.00
_cell.angle_beta   90.00
_cell.angle_gamma   90.00
#
_symmetry.space_group_name_H-M   'P 1'
#
loop_
_entity.id
_entity.type
_entity.pdbx_description
1 polymer ?
#
loop_
_entity_poly.entity_id
_entity_poly.type
_entity_poly.pdbx_seq_one_letter_code
_entity_poly.pdbx_strand_id
1 'polypeptide(L)'
;LGENTNDTEGSVVFTIGGKPYCPRTSASMVWKQGVLEFHAFGWGPVVVRRYRAGDQLVWEYADGSVTRMDRICTLPERERVPRPR
;
A
#
# COMPACT_ATOMS: atom_id res chain seq x y z
N LEU A 1 -4.74 -3.74 -16.62
CA LEU A 1 -4.32 -4.60 -15.49
C LEU A 1 -3.30 -3.82 -14.70
N GLY A 2 -3.55 -3.54 -13.41
CA GLY A 2 -2.63 -2.77 -12.56
C GLY A 2 -1.37 -3.57 -12.30
N GLU A 3 -0.22 -2.94 -12.45
CA GLU A 3 1.09 -3.57 -12.32
C GLU A 3 1.34 -3.96 -10.87
N ASN A 4 1.51 -5.26 -10.64
CA ASN A 4 1.86 -5.82 -9.34
C ASN A 4 3.31 -5.41 -9.05
N THR A 5 3.56 -4.69 -7.96
CA THR A 5 4.93 -4.34 -7.55
C THR A 5 5.48 -5.42 -6.61
N ASN A 6 6.77 -5.69 -6.71
CA ASN A 6 7.48 -6.55 -5.78
C ASN A 6 7.96 -5.75 -4.56
N ASP A 7 7.01 -5.12 -3.83
CA ASP A 7 7.33 -4.32 -2.64
C ASP A 7 7.62 -5.18 -1.39
N THR A 8 7.58 -6.52 -1.52
CA THR A 8 8.05 -7.45 -0.50
C THR A 8 9.34 -8.13 -0.96
N GLU A 9 10.49 -7.60 -0.54
CA GLU A 9 11.72 -8.40 -0.56
C GLU A 9 11.57 -9.58 0.40
N GLY A 10 11.61 -10.81 -0.13
CA GLY A 10 11.61 -12.05 0.65
C GLY A 10 10.36 -12.92 0.46
N SER A 11 10.54 -14.24 0.49
CA SER A 11 9.43 -15.20 0.50
C SER A 11 8.84 -15.30 1.90
N VAL A 12 7.63 -14.79 2.11
CA VAL A 12 6.88 -15.05 3.35
C VAL A 12 6.25 -16.44 3.27
N VAL A 13 6.71 -17.36 4.11
CA VAL A 13 6.10 -18.69 4.26
C VAL A 13 5.16 -18.63 5.46
N PHE A 14 3.89 -18.95 5.27
CA PHE A 14 2.93 -19.10 6.37
C PHE A 14 2.32 -20.50 6.37
N THR A 15 2.01 -21.02 7.56
CA THR A 15 1.40 -22.34 7.71
C THR A 15 -0.08 -22.18 8.05
N ILE A 16 -0.96 -22.70 7.19
CA ILE A 16 -2.41 -22.72 7.42
C ILE A 16 -2.85 -24.18 7.53
N GLY A 17 -3.50 -24.56 8.63
CA GLY A 17 -3.97 -25.92 8.85
C GLY A 17 -2.84 -26.99 8.81
N GLY A 18 -1.65 -26.63 9.28
CA GLY A 18 -0.47 -27.53 9.27
C GLY A 18 0.19 -27.70 7.91
N LYS A 19 -0.24 -26.99 6.87
CA LYS A 19 0.38 -27.03 5.54
C LYS A 19 1.14 -25.73 5.26
N PRO A 20 2.41 -25.81 4.84
CA PRO A 20 3.16 -24.64 4.40
C PRO A 20 2.53 -24.10 3.12
N TYR A 21 2.19 -22.82 3.13
CA TYR A 21 1.71 -22.09 1.98
C TYR A 21 2.84 -21.16 1.53
N CYS A 22 3.21 -21.28 0.26
CA CYS A 22 4.15 -20.39 -0.43
C CYS A 22 3.32 -19.43 -1.28
N PRO A 23 2.69 -18.40 -0.68
CA PRO A 23 2.00 -17.39 -1.46
C PRO A 23 3.01 -16.72 -2.41
N ARG A 24 2.59 -16.41 -3.63
CA ARG A 24 3.28 -15.38 -4.39
C ARG A 24 2.97 -14.05 -3.67
N THR A 25 3.83 -13.59 -2.77
CA THR A 25 3.60 -12.41 -1.91
C THR A 25 3.68 -11.08 -2.65
N SER A 26 3.48 -11.04 -3.96
CA SER A 26 3.49 -9.78 -4.67
C SER A 26 2.25 -9.00 -4.24
N ALA A 27 2.45 -7.91 -3.51
CA ALA A 27 1.38 -6.98 -3.22
C ALA A 27 0.73 -6.50 -4.53
N SER A 28 -0.59 -6.25 -4.49
CA SER A 28 -1.31 -5.75 -5.66
C SER A 28 -1.98 -4.42 -5.36
N MET A 29 -2.09 -3.63 -6.41
CA MET A 29 -2.71 -2.32 -6.42
C MET A 29 -3.84 -2.34 -7.44
N VAL A 30 -5.08 -2.25 -6.95
CA VAL A 30 -6.28 -2.33 -7.78
C VAL A 30 -7.04 -1.02 -7.71
N TRP A 31 -7.33 -0.43 -8.87
CA TRP A 31 -8.23 0.72 -8.93
C TRP A 31 -9.68 0.25 -8.94
N LYS A 32 -10.48 0.71 -7.97
CA LYS A 32 -11.90 0.44 -7.88
C LYS A 32 -12.65 1.72 -7.53
N GLN A 33 -13.51 2.17 -8.45
CA GLN A 33 -14.36 3.36 -8.26
C GLN A 33 -13.58 4.62 -7.83
N GLY A 34 -12.39 4.84 -8.39
CA GLY A 34 -11.54 6.00 -8.06
C GLY A 34 -10.74 5.87 -6.75
N VAL A 35 -10.84 4.73 -6.07
CA VAL A 35 -10.02 4.37 -4.91
C VAL A 35 -8.95 3.37 -5.35
N LEU A 36 -7.71 3.59 -4.92
CA LEU A 36 -6.64 2.60 -5.05
C LEU A 36 -6.66 1.69 -3.82
N GLU A 37 -6.99 0.42 -4.02
CA GLU A 37 -6.99 -0.62 -3.00
C GLU A 37 -5.66 -1.39 -3.05
N PHE A 38 -4.97 -1.43 -1.91
CA PHE A 38 -3.71 -2.17 -1.75
C PHE A 38 -3.97 -3.48 -1.00
N HIS A 39 -3.61 -4.60 -1.64
CA HIS A 39 -3.71 -5.93 -1.05
C HIS A 39 -2.32 -6.43 -0.69
N ALA A 40 -2.08 -6.69 0.60
CA ALA A 40 -0.76 -7.07 1.12
C ALA A 40 -0.18 -8.34 0.47
N PHE A 41 -1.03 -9.27 0.04
CA PHE A 41 -0.62 -10.55 -0.54
C PHE A 41 -0.97 -10.69 -2.03
N GLY A 42 -1.35 -9.58 -2.68
CA GLY A 42 -1.83 -9.59 -4.05
C GLY A 42 -3.28 -10.02 -4.23
N TRP A 43 -3.82 -10.71 -3.23
CA TRP A 43 -5.20 -11.16 -3.10
C TRP A 43 -5.64 -11.01 -1.63
N GLY A 44 -6.95 -11.08 -1.36
CA GLY A 44 -7.48 -11.04 0.00
C GLY A 44 -7.77 -9.63 0.53
N PRO A 45 -7.61 -9.37 1.85
CA PRO A 45 -8.07 -8.12 2.46
C PRO A 45 -7.31 -6.90 1.94
N VAL A 46 -8.03 -5.80 1.79
CA VAL A 46 -7.44 -4.49 1.50
C VAL A 46 -6.85 -3.96 2.80
N VAL A 47 -5.55 -3.66 2.80
CA VAL A 47 -4.87 -3.15 3.99
C VAL A 47 -4.67 -1.63 3.96
N VAL A 48 -4.71 -1.03 2.77
CA VAL A 48 -4.70 0.42 2.58
C VAL A 48 -5.69 0.79 1.46
N ARG A 49 -6.53 1.81 1.72
CA ARG A 49 -7.31 2.50 0.68
C ARG A 49 -6.69 3.88 0.48
N ARG A 50 -6.32 4.21 -0.76
CA ARG A 50 -5.79 5.53 -1.11
C ARG A 50 -6.72 6.23 -2.10
N TYR A 51 -7.16 7.43 -1.78
CA TYR A 51 -8.06 8.21 -2.63
C TYR A 51 -7.85 9.72 -2.45
N ARG A 52 -8.44 10.49 -3.36
CA ARG A 52 -8.47 11.95 -3.27
C ARG A 52 -9.74 12.43 -2.60
N ALA A 53 -9.60 13.37 -1.67
CA ALA A 53 -10.71 14.08 -1.05
C ALA A 53 -10.45 15.59 -1.19
N GLY A 54 -11.05 16.20 -2.22
CA GLY A 54 -10.70 17.56 -2.63
C GLY A 54 -9.22 17.66 -3.01
N ASP A 55 -8.50 18.57 -2.37
CA ASP A 55 -7.06 18.78 -2.59
C ASP A 55 -6.16 17.82 -1.80
N GLN A 56 -6.74 17.05 -0.88
CA GLN A 56 -6.00 16.12 -0.02
C GLN A 56 -5.84 14.74 -0.67
N LEU A 57 -4.68 14.12 -0.44
CA LEU A 57 -4.50 12.68 -0.60
C LEU A 57 -4.75 11.99 0.73
N VAL A 58 -5.68 11.02 0.74
CA VAL A 58 -6.12 10.32 1.96
C VAL A 58 -5.71 8.85 1.87
N TRP A 59 -5.18 8.34 2.98
CA TRP A 59 -4.83 6.94 3.17
C TRP A 59 -5.58 6.43 4.39
N GLU A 60 -6.40 5.41 4.22
CA GLU A 60 -7.09 4.70 5.30
C GLU A 60 -6.45 3.33 5.46
N TYR A 61 -6.09 2.99 6.70
CA TYR A 61 -5.47 1.72 7.04
C TYR A 61 -6.49 0.75 7.61
N ALA A 62 -6.19 -0.55 7.56
CA ALA A 62 -7.08 -1.60 8.08
C ALA A 62 -7.37 -1.50 9.58
N ASP A 63 -6.53 -0.81 10.36
CA ASP A 63 -6.75 -0.54 11.79
C ASP A 63 -7.69 0.65 12.04
N GLY A 64 -8.19 1.30 10.97
CA GLY A 64 -9.05 2.47 11.04
C GLY A 64 -8.30 3.80 11.18
N SER A 65 -6.97 3.80 11.29
CA SER A 65 -6.18 5.03 11.27
C SER A 65 -6.23 5.69 9.89
N VAL A 66 -6.09 7.02 9.86
CA VAL A 66 -6.19 7.81 8.63
C VAL A 66 -5.06 8.82 8.57
N THR A 67 -4.33 8.81 7.45
CA THR A 67 -3.34 9.84 7.12
C THR A 67 -3.90 10.74 6.02
N ARG A 68 -3.83 12.06 6.22
CA ARG A 68 -4.19 13.06 5.21
C ARG A 68 -2.95 13.87 4.85
N MET A 69 -2.72 14.07 3.57
CA MET A 69 -1.53 14.72 3.06
C MET A 69 -1.92 15.84 2.08
N ASP A 70 -1.34 17.00 2.29
CA ASP A 70 -1.34 18.08 1.32
C ASP A 70 -0.59 17.66 0.06
N ARG A 71 -1.17 17.98 -1.09
CA ARG A 71 -0.51 17.77 -2.37
C ARG A 71 0.40 18.95 -2.67
N ILE A 72 1.66 18.66 -2.92
CA ILE A 72 2.66 19.65 -3.34
C ILE A 72 3.05 19.42 -4.80
N CYS A 73 3.26 20.50 -5.54
CA CYS A 73 3.73 20.43 -6.94
C CYS A 73 5.26 20.36 -7.04
N THR A 74 5.96 20.74 -5.97
CA THR A 74 7.42 20.80 -5.91
C THR A 74 7.87 20.24 -4.57
N LEU A 75 8.89 19.38 -4.60
CA LEU A 75 9.51 18.85 -3.38
C LEU A 75 10.25 20.00 -2.67
N PRO A 76 9.99 20.26 -1.37
CA PRO A 76 10.69 21.32 -0.65
C PRO A 76 12.16 20.93 -0.49
N GLU A 77 13.09 21.86 -0.70
CA GLU A 77 14.53 21.58 -0.67
C GLU A 77 14.98 20.93 0.65
N ARG A 78 14.36 21.34 1.77
CA ARG A 78 14.66 20.80 3.11
C ARG A 78 14.33 19.30 3.27
N GLU A 79 13.40 18.77 2.46
CA GLU A 79 12.97 17.36 2.52
C GLU A 79 13.69 16.52 1.45
N ARG A 80 14.60 17.12 0.67
CA ARG A 80 15.27 16.45 -0.44
C ARG A 80 16.17 15.30 0.01
N VAL A 81 16.74 15.43 1.20
CA VAL A 81 17.56 14.38 1.83
C VAL A 81 16.78 13.80 3.01
N PRO A 82 16.47 12.49 3.01
CA PRO A 82 15.81 11.85 4.14
C PRO A 82 16.64 11.99 5.41
N ARG A 83 15.97 12.22 6.54
CA ARG A 83 16.63 12.12 7.85
C ARG A 83 17.08 10.67 8.07
N PRO A 84 18.27 10.45 8.66
CA PRO A 84 18.67 9.12 9.12
C PRO A 84 17.58 8.51 10.01
N ARG A 85 17.35 7.21 9.87
CA ARG A 85 16.40 6.44 10.68
C ARG A 85 16.93 6.17 12.08
#